data_AF-A0A2D8M7T6-F1
#
_entry.id   AF-A0A2D8M7T6-F1
#
_cell.length_a   1.000
_cell.length_b   1.000
_cell.length_c   1.000
_cell.angle_alpha   90.00
_cell.angle_beta   90.00
_cell.angle_gamma   90.00
#
_symmetry.space_group_name_H-M   'P 1'
#
loop_
_entity.id
_entity.type
_entity.pdbx_description
1 polymer ?
#
loop_
_entity_poly.entity_id
_entity_poly.type
_entity_poly.pdbx_seq_one_letter_code
_entity_poly.pdbx_strand_id
1 'polypeptide(L)'
;MTTIILSILGILLAAAAALMVVFYGGSAFEDGSVGAQANTLQNAASNVQSASSMFRMTTGAAPTAMTDLTTGGQYLSAAPSIEGVTAGTATISSGYYEVTAVPDEVCLKVNQNVGVNTDAQTVTNIPTARPTAKVGCFGTSPNYTFFGTL
;
A
#
# COMPACT_ATOMS: atom_id res chain seq x y z
N MET A 1 19.02 -52.14 11.09
CA MET A 1 18.67 -51.44 12.36
C MET A 1 19.16 -49.99 12.37
N THR A 2 20.37 -49.69 11.89
CA THR A 2 20.86 -48.30 11.72
C THR A 2 20.02 -47.46 10.74
N THR A 3 19.44 -48.09 9.73
CA THR A 3 18.56 -47.44 8.74
C THR A 3 17.25 -46.89 9.31
N ILE A 4 16.69 -47.50 10.37
CA ILE A 4 15.45 -47.02 11.00
C ILE A 4 15.72 -45.80 11.88
N ILE A 5 16.86 -45.79 12.57
CA ILE A 5 17.24 -44.64 13.41
C ILE A 5 17.53 -43.42 12.54
N LEU A 6 18.28 -43.60 11.45
CA LEU A 6 18.57 -42.51 10.51
C LEU A 6 17.32 -41.95 9.84
N SER A 7 16.35 -42.79 9.49
CA SER A 7 15.09 -42.31 8.90
C SER A 7 14.22 -41.56 9.91
N ILE A 8 14.09 -42.05 11.15
CA ILE A 8 13.35 -41.36 12.20
C ILE A 8 13.99 -40.00 12.51
N LEU A 9 15.33 -39.95 12.63
CA LEU A 9 16.05 -38.69 12.83
C LEU A 9 15.86 -37.72 11.65
N GLY A 10 15.89 -38.22 10.42
CA GLY A 10 15.62 -37.40 9.23
C GLY A 10 14.21 -36.79 9.23
N ILE A 11 13.19 -37.56 9.59
CA ILE A 11 11.81 -37.08 9.68
C ILE A 11 11.66 -36.06 10.81
N LEU A 12 12.27 -36.29 11.97
CA LEU A 12 12.25 -35.36 13.09
C LEU A 12 12.90 -34.02 12.75
N LEU A 13 14.02 -34.04 12.03
CA LEU A 13 14.71 -32.82 11.61
C LEU A 13 13.88 -32.03 10.59
N ALA A 14 13.26 -32.72 9.64
CA ALA A 14 12.35 -32.10 8.66
C ALA A 14 11.11 -31.48 9.35
N ALA A 15 10.53 -32.17 10.34
CA ALA A 15 9.40 -31.64 11.09
C ALA A 15 9.77 -30.39 11.91
N ALA A 16 10.95 -30.37 12.53
CA ALA A 16 11.45 -29.19 13.25
C ALA A 16 11.68 -27.99 12.33
N ALA A 17 12.24 -28.21 11.13
CA ALA A 17 12.43 -27.16 10.13
C ALA A 17 11.09 -26.65 9.59
N ALA A 18 10.12 -27.53 9.36
CA ALA A 18 8.77 -27.13 8.93
C ALA A 18 8.06 -26.28 9.99
N LEU A 19 8.18 -26.63 11.27
CA LEU A 19 7.62 -25.81 12.37
C LEU A 19 8.24 -24.42 12.42
N MET A 20 9.57 -24.29 12.22
CA MET A 20 10.24 -23.00 12.11
C MET A 20 9.69 -22.15 10.96
N VAL A 21 9.46 -22.74 9.78
CA VAL A 21 8.90 -22.03 8.62
C VAL A 21 7.45 -21.61 8.86
N VAL A 22 6.64 -22.42 9.54
CA VAL A 22 5.24 -22.07 9.82
C VAL A 22 5.15 -20.93 10.84
N PHE A 23 5.91 -20.99 11.94
CA PHE A 23 5.83 -19.98 12.99
C PHE A 23 6.57 -18.68 12.64
N TYR A 24 7.68 -18.74 11.89
CA TYR A 24 8.50 -17.58 11.58
C TYR A 24 8.32 -17.06 10.14
N GLY A 25 7.92 -17.94 9.21
CA GLY A 25 7.66 -17.56 7.82
C GLY A 25 6.30 -16.87 7.63
N GLY A 26 5.32 -17.16 8.50
CA GLY A 26 4.00 -16.52 8.44
C GLY A 26 4.06 -15.00 8.62
N SER A 27 4.68 -14.52 9.70
CA SER A 27 4.81 -13.08 9.97
C SER A 27 5.69 -12.37 8.95
N ALA A 28 6.77 -13.01 8.48
CA ALA A 28 7.62 -12.45 7.43
C ALA A 28 6.89 -12.33 6.07
N PHE A 29 6.00 -13.27 5.76
CA PHE A 29 5.17 -13.21 4.56
C PHE A 29 4.09 -12.12 4.68
N GLU A 30 3.48 -12.00 5.85
CA GLU A 30 2.51 -10.95 6.16
C GLU A 30 3.14 -9.56 6.05
N ASP A 31 4.28 -9.33 6.70
CA ASP A 31 5.05 -8.09 6.60
C ASP A 31 5.48 -7.78 5.15
N GLY A 32 5.91 -8.80 4.42
CA GLY A 32 6.25 -8.70 3.00
C GLY A 32 5.05 -8.28 2.14
N SER A 33 3.88 -8.85 2.41
CA SER A 33 2.63 -8.54 1.71
C SER A 33 2.16 -7.11 2.01
N VAL A 34 2.21 -6.68 3.28
CA VAL A 34 1.87 -5.31 3.72
C VAL A 34 2.83 -4.29 3.09
N GLY A 35 4.13 -4.60 3.05
CA GLY A 35 5.13 -3.78 2.38
C GLY A 35 4.88 -3.65 0.87
N ALA A 36 4.53 -4.75 0.20
CA ALA A 36 4.19 -4.75 -1.22
C ALA A 36 2.94 -3.88 -1.48
N GLN A 37 1.89 -4.06 -0.69
CA GLN A 37 0.66 -3.26 -0.80
C GLN A 37 0.95 -1.76 -0.59
N ALA A 38 1.72 -1.40 0.43
CA ALA A 38 2.12 -0.01 0.66
C ALA A 38 2.89 0.59 -0.53
N ASN A 39 3.79 -0.19 -1.15
CA ASN A 39 4.52 0.25 -2.34
C ASN A 39 3.60 0.40 -3.57
N THR A 40 2.61 -0.50 -3.75
CA THR A 40 1.65 -0.36 -4.84
C THR A 40 0.83 0.92 -4.74
N LEU A 41 0.37 1.28 -3.53
CA LEU A 41 -0.32 2.55 -3.25
C LEU A 41 0.55 3.77 -3.59
N GLN A 42 1.82 3.75 -3.20
CA GLN A 42 2.76 4.84 -3.48
C GLN A 42 3.08 4.96 -4.98
N ASN A 43 3.28 3.83 -5.65
CA ASN A 43 3.50 3.81 -7.10
C ASN A 43 2.25 4.30 -7.85
N ALA A 44 1.06 3.88 -7.43
CA ALA A 44 -0.21 4.37 -7.98
C ALA A 44 -0.33 5.89 -7.82
N ALA A 45 -0.09 6.43 -6.62
CA ALA A 45 -0.08 7.86 -6.38
C ALA A 45 0.90 8.60 -7.30
N SER A 46 2.13 8.08 -7.44
CA SER A 46 3.17 8.72 -8.24
C SER A 46 2.83 8.74 -9.73
N ASN A 47 2.21 7.66 -10.24
CA ASN A 47 1.71 7.57 -11.60
C ASN A 47 0.57 8.57 -11.84
N VAL A 48 -0.38 8.66 -10.90
CA VAL A 48 -1.51 9.58 -10.98
C VAL A 48 -1.05 11.04 -10.88
N GLN A 49 -0.07 11.34 -10.02
CA GLN A 49 0.53 12.67 -9.89
C GLN A 49 1.28 13.11 -11.17
N SER A 50 1.96 12.17 -11.83
CA SER A 50 2.64 12.45 -13.10
C SER A 50 1.62 12.73 -14.21
N ALA A 51 0.56 11.91 -14.27
CA ALA A 51 -0.52 12.09 -15.23
C ALA A 51 -1.33 13.37 -14.97
N SER A 52 -1.59 13.74 -13.71
CA SER A 52 -2.26 14.99 -13.35
C SER A 52 -1.43 16.20 -13.73
N SER A 53 -0.11 16.15 -13.52
CA SER A 53 0.82 17.20 -13.94
C SER A 53 0.78 17.39 -15.45
N MET A 54 0.77 16.30 -16.22
CA MET A 54 0.70 16.36 -17.68
C MET A 54 -0.67 16.88 -18.16
N PHE A 55 -1.77 16.44 -17.55
CA PHE A 55 -3.12 16.94 -17.85
C PHE A 55 -3.25 18.45 -17.56
N ARG A 56 -2.65 18.93 -16.47
CA ARG A 56 -2.61 20.36 -16.13
C ARG A 56 -1.81 21.17 -17.14
N MET A 57 -0.72 20.63 -17.67
CA MET A 57 0.09 21.30 -18.70
C MET A 57 -0.65 21.42 -20.04
N THR A 58 -1.48 20.45 -20.40
CA THR A 58 -2.20 20.43 -21.69
C THR A 58 -3.55 21.15 -21.64
N THR A 59 -4.30 20.99 -20.54
CA THR A 59 -5.68 21.48 -20.43
C THR A 59 -5.76 22.78 -19.62
N GLY A 60 -4.74 23.11 -18.84
CA GLY A 60 -4.73 24.28 -17.94
C GLY A 60 -5.60 24.13 -16.70
N ALA A 61 -6.25 22.98 -16.52
CA ALA A 61 -7.14 22.65 -15.40
C ALA A 61 -6.66 21.39 -14.66
N ALA A 62 -7.02 21.26 -13.39
CA ALA A 62 -6.75 20.04 -12.62
C ALA A 62 -7.79 18.96 -12.96
N PRO A 63 -7.40 17.67 -12.99
CA PRO A 63 -8.35 16.57 -13.17
C PRO A 63 -9.32 16.52 -11.99
N THR A 64 -10.61 16.33 -12.29
CA THR A 64 -11.68 16.23 -11.30
C THR A 64 -12.14 14.80 -11.08
N ALA A 65 -11.89 13.92 -12.05
CA ALA A 65 -12.21 12.51 -11.99
C ALA A 65 -11.06 11.66 -12.57
N MET A 66 -10.99 10.38 -12.16
CA MET A 66 -10.01 9.43 -12.71
C MET A 66 -10.17 9.29 -14.23
N THR A 67 -11.40 9.43 -14.73
CA THR A 67 -11.72 9.42 -16.15
C THR A 67 -10.99 10.51 -16.91
N ASP A 68 -10.73 11.68 -16.31
CA ASP A 68 -10.03 12.78 -16.99
C ASP A 68 -8.59 12.39 -17.37
N LEU A 69 -7.97 11.50 -16.59
CA LEU A 69 -6.62 10.99 -16.84
C LEU A 69 -6.61 9.78 -17.77
N THR A 70 -7.65 8.95 -17.73
CA THR A 70 -7.75 7.74 -18.57
C THR A 70 -8.43 7.98 -19.91
N THR A 71 -9.11 9.12 -20.11
CA THR A 71 -9.87 9.42 -21.33
C THR A 71 -8.92 9.40 -22.54
N GLY A 72 -9.09 8.37 -23.37
CA GLY A 72 -8.29 8.16 -24.57
C GLY A 72 -6.88 7.63 -24.34
N GLY A 73 -6.51 7.22 -23.13
CA GLY A 73 -5.18 6.68 -22.81
C GLY A 73 -4.03 7.70 -22.93
N GLN A 74 -4.33 9.00 -23.01
CA GLN A 74 -3.31 10.03 -23.26
C GLN A 74 -2.35 10.27 -22.09
N TYR A 75 -2.84 10.14 -20.85
CA TYR A 75 -2.06 10.44 -19.64
C TYR A 75 -1.89 9.21 -18.74
N LEU A 76 -2.91 8.34 -18.70
CA LEU A 76 -2.88 7.03 -18.05
C LEU A 76 -3.53 6.00 -18.98
N SER A 77 -2.81 4.93 -19.31
CA SER A 77 -3.34 3.84 -20.14
C SER A 77 -4.52 3.10 -19.48
N ALA A 78 -4.51 3.03 -18.15
CA ALA A 78 -5.59 2.49 -17.32
C ALA A 78 -5.51 3.09 -15.92
N ALA A 79 -6.61 3.08 -15.17
CA ALA A 79 -6.58 3.44 -13.75
C ALA A 79 -5.64 2.46 -13.01
N PRO A 80 -4.80 2.91 -12.06
CA PRO A 80 -3.91 2.02 -11.33
C PRO A 80 -4.73 0.95 -10.60
N SER A 81 -4.40 -0.31 -10.83
CA SER A 81 -4.99 -1.42 -10.08
C SER A 81 -4.33 -1.49 -8.71
N ILE A 82 -5.10 -1.27 -7.65
CA ILE A 82 -4.65 -1.46 -6.27
C ILE A 82 -5.01 -2.88 -5.84
N GLU A 83 -4.45 -3.87 -6.55
CA GLU A 83 -4.66 -5.28 -6.20
C GLU A 83 -3.99 -5.59 -4.84
N GLY A 84 -4.71 -6.30 -3.98
CA GLY A 84 -4.24 -6.68 -2.65
C GLY A 84 -4.69 -5.77 -1.51
N VAL A 85 -5.27 -4.60 -1.79
CA VAL A 85 -5.94 -3.78 -0.78
C VAL A 85 -7.42 -4.12 -0.81
N THR A 86 -7.86 -4.94 0.15
CA THR A 86 -9.13 -5.69 0.14
C THR A 86 -10.41 -4.86 -0.01
N ALA A 87 -10.34 -3.52 0.07
CA ALA A 87 -11.49 -2.62 -0.08
C ALA A 87 -11.16 -1.27 -0.77
N GLY A 88 -10.03 -1.16 -1.48
CA GLY A 88 -9.55 0.09 -2.07
C GLY A 88 -10.37 0.61 -3.27
N THR A 89 -11.29 1.56 -3.07
CA THR A 89 -11.83 2.32 -4.23
C THR A 89 -10.95 3.54 -4.48
N ALA A 90 -10.25 3.54 -5.62
CA ALA A 90 -9.39 4.63 -6.05
C ALA A 90 -10.20 5.69 -6.82
N THR A 91 -10.20 6.92 -6.32
CA THR A 91 -10.93 8.05 -6.92
C THR A 91 -10.07 9.30 -6.95
N ILE A 92 -10.44 10.26 -7.81
CA ILE A 92 -9.93 11.62 -7.73
C ILE A 92 -11.04 12.47 -7.13
N SER A 93 -10.74 13.17 -6.05
CA SER A 93 -11.68 14.06 -5.37
C SER A 93 -10.93 15.30 -4.90
N SER A 94 -11.51 16.47 -5.11
CA SER A 94 -10.97 17.75 -4.62
C SER A 94 -9.51 18.04 -4.99
N GLY A 95 -9.03 17.52 -6.13
CA GLY A 95 -7.63 17.68 -6.55
C GLY A 95 -6.64 16.75 -5.84
N TYR A 96 -7.11 15.65 -5.25
CA TYR A 96 -6.31 14.62 -4.62
C TYR A 96 -6.65 13.24 -5.16
N TYR A 97 -5.66 12.35 -5.15
CA TYR A 97 -5.88 10.92 -5.37
C TYR A 97 -6.27 10.28 -4.04
N GLU A 98 -7.45 9.67 -3.96
CA GLU A 98 -8.00 9.12 -2.73
C GLU A 98 -8.26 7.62 -2.90
N VAL A 99 -7.77 6.83 -1.95
CA VAL A 99 -8.03 5.38 -1.88
C VAL A 99 -8.67 5.09 -0.53
N THR A 100 -9.92 4.67 -0.54
CA THR A 100 -10.71 4.41 0.68
C THR A 100 -10.56 2.98 1.17
N ALA A 101 -10.85 2.73 2.46
CA ALA A 101 -10.83 1.41 3.08
C ALA A 101 -9.50 0.65 2.94
N VAL A 102 -8.40 1.35 3.22
CA VAL A 102 -7.07 0.77 3.34
C VAL A 102 -6.95 0.09 4.72
N PRO A 103 -6.42 -1.15 4.81
CA PRO A 103 -6.14 -1.82 6.09
C PRO A 103 -5.17 -1.01 6.97
N ASP A 104 -5.28 -1.17 8.29
CA ASP A 104 -4.47 -0.44 9.26
C ASP A 104 -2.98 -0.72 9.11
N GLU A 105 -2.58 -1.97 8.91
CA GLU A 105 -1.17 -2.36 8.81
C GLU A 105 -0.52 -1.72 7.57
N VAL A 106 -1.24 -1.71 6.45
CA VAL A 106 -0.82 -1.07 5.19
C VAL A 106 -0.73 0.44 5.36
N CYS A 107 -1.73 1.03 5.99
CA CYS A 107 -1.81 2.47 6.20
C CYS A 107 -0.69 2.98 7.11
N LEU A 108 -0.38 2.22 8.17
CA LEU A 108 0.76 2.46 9.06
C LEU A 108 2.07 2.38 8.28
N LYS A 109 2.24 1.36 7.44
CA LYS A 109 3.46 1.17 6.63
C LYS A 109 3.65 2.28 5.60
N VAL A 110 2.58 2.71 4.94
CA VAL A 110 2.62 3.88 4.05
C VAL A 110 3.05 5.11 4.82
N ASN A 111 2.46 5.39 5.98
CA ASN A 111 2.81 6.55 6.79
C ASN A 111 4.25 6.54 7.30
N GLN A 112 4.79 5.36 7.61
CA GLN A 112 6.21 5.17 7.93
C GLN A 112 7.09 5.51 6.72
N ASN A 113 6.73 5.04 5.53
CA ASN A 113 7.51 5.27 4.31
C ASN A 113 7.49 6.75 3.86
N VAL A 114 6.37 7.45 4.02
CA VAL A 114 6.20 8.85 3.57
C VAL A 114 6.51 9.91 4.65
N GLY A 115 6.89 9.49 5.87
CA GLY A 115 7.39 10.40 6.92
C GLY A 115 6.36 11.44 7.39
N VAL A 116 5.10 11.03 7.52
CA VAL A 116 3.99 11.96 7.85
C VAL A 116 4.06 12.48 9.29
N ASN A 117 4.73 11.76 10.19
CA ASN A 117 4.97 12.21 11.56
C ASN A 117 6.26 13.04 11.61
N THR A 118 6.13 14.30 12.04
CA THR A 118 7.25 15.24 12.10
C THR A 118 8.34 14.86 13.09
N ASP A 119 8.15 13.89 13.99
CA ASP A 119 9.11 13.64 15.08
C ASP A 119 9.28 12.17 15.53
N ALA A 120 8.68 11.18 14.86
CA ALA A 120 8.81 9.77 15.26
C ALA A 120 8.96 8.83 14.06
N GLN A 121 10.12 8.18 13.97
CA GLN A 121 10.49 7.15 12.99
C GLN A 121 9.53 5.93 13.00
N THR A 122 8.70 5.80 14.03
CA THR A 122 7.67 4.78 14.17
C THR A 122 6.30 5.45 14.31
N VAL A 123 5.54 5.45 13.21
CA VAL A 123 4.10 5.76 13.27
C VAL A 123 3.45 4.61 14.04
N THR A 124 3.02 4.86 15.27
CA THR A 124 2.28 3.91 16.12
C THR A 124 0.77 4.08 16.00
N ASN A 125 0.31 5.22 15.46
CA ASN A 125 -1.11 5.52 15.26
C ASN A 125 -1.28 6.28 13.94
N ILE A 126 -2.34 5.94 13.21
CA ILE A 126 -2.74 6.64 11.99
C ILE A 126 -3.39 7.98 12.37
N PRO A 127 -2.91 9.13 11.87
CA PRO A 127 -3.50 10.42 12.22
C PRO A 127 -4.95 10.53 11.70
N THR A 128 -5.83 11.06 12.53
CA THR A 128 -7.25 11.26 12.19
C THR A 128 -7.47 12.48 11.30
N ALA A 129 -6.60 13.48 11.41
CA ALA A 129 -6.65 14.70 10.61
C ALA A 129 -5.50 14.74 9.60
N ARG A 130 -5.83 15.12 8.36
CA ARG A 130 -4.87 15.26 7.27
C ARG A 130 -4.23 16.65 7.30
N PRO A 131 -2.88 16.76 7.43
CA PRO A 131 -2.18 18.00 7.14
C PRO A 131 -2.29 18.30 5.64
N THR A 132 -2.66 19.52 5.29
CA THR A 132 -2.65 20.01 3.90
C THR A 132 -1.26 19.79 3.28
N ALA A 133 -1.24 19.23 2.06
CA ALA A 133 -0.04 18.92 1.26
C ALA A 133 0.84 17.72 1.66
N LYS A 134 0.42 16.87 2.61
CA LYS A 134 1.15 15.61 2.91
C LYS A 134 0.49 14.42 2.21
N VAL A 135 1.28 13.68 1.42
CA VAL A 135 0.92 12.33 0.96
C VAL A 135 0.96 11.41 2.16
N GLY A 136 -0.03 10.56 2.31
CA GLY A 136 -0.14 9.70 3.48
C GLY A 136 -1.54 9.18 3.68
N CYS A 137 -1.70 8.45 4.75
CA CYS A 137 -2.86 7.66 5.05
C CYS A 137 -3.49 8.18 6.35
N PHE A 138 -4.77 8.53 6.30
CA PHE A 138 -5.46 9.28 7.35
C PHE A 138 -6.88 8.74 7.56
N GLY A 139 -7.41 8.90 8.77
CA GLY A 139 -8.80 8.54 9.08
C GLY A 139 -8.96 7.84 10.41
N THR A 140 -10.07 7.13 10.55
CA THR A 140 -10.48 6.42 11.77
C THR A 140 -10.76 4.96 11.45
N SER A 141 -10.33 4.05 12.33
CA SER A 141 -10.57 2.61 12.17
C SER A 141 -12.07 2.31 11.97
N PRO A 142 -12.45 1.38 11.07
CA PRO A 142 -11.61 0.58 10.16
C PRO A 142 -11.43 1.20 8.76
N ASN A 143 -11.91 2.43 8.53
CA ASN A 143 -11.95 3.05 7.21
C ASN A 143 -10.85 4.09 7.06
N TYR A 144 -9.62 3.63 6.81
CA TYR A 144 -8.53 4.55 6.50
C TYR A 144 -8.55 4.93 5.02
N THR A 145 -8.20 6.18 4.75
CA THR A 145 -8.12 6.71 3.39
C THR A 145 -6.70 7.16 3.12
N PHE A 146 -6.12 6.64 2.05
CA PHE A 146 -4.85 7.12 1.54
C PHE A 146 -5.06 8.30 0.59
N PHE A 147 -4.25 9.34 0.75
CA PHE A 147 -4.30 10.57 -0.02
C PHE A 147 -2.95 10.80 -0.73
N GLY A 148 -2.99 10.93 -2.05
CA GLY A 148 -1.90 11.39 -2.91
C GLY A 148 -2.15 12.82 -3.40
N THR A 149 -1.07 13.58 -3.59
CA THR A 149 -1.11 14.95 -4.13
C THR A 149 -1.11 14.95 -5.66
N LEU A 150 -1.86 15.85 -6.30
CA LEU A 150 -1.96 15.99 -7.76
C LEU A 150 -1.33 17.28 -8.30
#